data_AF-A0A6P0JRY5-F1
#
_entry.id   AF-A0A6P0JRY5-F1
#
_cell.length_a   1.000
_cell.length_b   1.000
_cell.length_c   1.000
_cell.angle_alpha   90.00
_cell.angle_beta   90.00
_cell.angle_gamma   90.00
#
_symmetry.space_group_name_H-M   'P 1'
#
loop_
_entity.id
_entity.type
_entity.pdbx_description
1 polymer ?
#
loop_
_entity_poly.entity_id
_entity_poly.type
_entity_poly.pdbx_seq_one_letter_code
_entity_poly.pdbx_strand_id
1 'polypeptide(L)' 'MKVKVTEQGALIPKELLGDSQEVEIKQEAGKIIIIPKSEQQKAQNSIWELGKKPVDCDVTDGAIQHDFYLYN' A
#
# COMPACT_ATOMS: atom_id res chain seq x y z
N MET A 1 -5.83 17.17 15.76
CA MET A 1 -5.98 17.01 17.22
C MET A 1 -4.68 17.36 17.93
N LYS A 2 -4.69 17.58 19.25
CA LYS A 2 -3.46 17.76 20.05
C LYS A 2 -3.44 16.70 21.13
N VAL A 3 -2.33 15.98 21.25
CA VAL A 3 -2.11 14.94 22.27
C VAL A 3 -0.88 15.30 23.09
N LYS A 4 -0.94 15.01 24.39
CA LYS A 4 0.19 15.23 25.30
C LYS A 4 1.25 14.15 25.05
N VAL A 5 2.50 14.58 24.95
CA VAL A 5 3.64 13.68 24.91
C VAL A 5 4.03 13.33 26.35
N THR A 6 4.21 12.04 26.60
CA THR A 6 4.63 11.46 27.88
C THR A 6 6.02 10.84 27.72
N GLU A 7 6.61 10.32 28.81
CA GLU A 7 7.92 9.63 28.75
C GLU A 7 7.89 8.41 27.82
N GLN A 8 6.71 7.80 27.65
CA GLN A 8 6.47 6.65 26.80
C GLN A 8 6.09 7.05 25.35
N GLY A 9 6.02 8.35 25.05
CA GLY A 9 5.62 8.88 23.75
C GLY A 9 4.21 9.49 23.72
N ALA A 10 3.59 9.51 22.55
CA ALA A 10 2.25 10.06 22.35
C ALA A 10 1.22 8.94 22.13
N LEU A 11 0.11 8.99 22.85
CA LEU A 11 -0.97 8.02 22.70
C LEU A 11 -1.85 8.39 21.49
N ILE A 12 -1.95 7.48 20.54
CA ILE A 12 -2.74 7.66 19.31
C ILE A 12 -4.05 6.90 19.47
N PRO A 13 -5.22 7.55 19.33
CA PRO A 13 -6.50 6.87 19.42
C PRO A 13 -6.63 5.76 18.37
N LYS A 14 -7.10 4.59 18.80
CA LYS A 14 -7.26 3.40 17.95
C LYS A 14 -8.18 3.64 16.76
N GLU A 15 -9.18 4.50 16.92
CA GLU A 15 -10.11 4.91 15.85
C GLU A 15 -9.38 5.46 14.61
N LEU A 16 -8.21 6.09 14.79
CA LEU A 16 -7.38 6.60 13.67
C LEU A 16 -6.58 5.50 12.96
N LEU A 17 -6.39 4.36 13.61
CA LEU A 17 -5.62 3.22 13.10
C LEU A 17 -6.54 2.13 12.53
N GLY A 18 -7.86 2.25 12.69
CA GLY A 18 -8.85 1.26 12.24
C GLY A 18 -8.63 -0.12 12.86
N ASP A 19 -8.82 -1.16 12.07
CA ASP A 19 -8.65 -2.56 12.47
C ASP A 19 -7.21 -3.08 12.29
N SER A 20 -6.25 -2.19 12.01
CA SER A 20 -4.86 -2.57 11.82
C SER A 20 -4.23 -3.11 13.10
N GLN A 21 -3.60 -4.28 13.00
CA GLN A 21 -2.84 -4.88 14.09
C GLN A 21 -1.39 -4.38 14.14
N GLU A 22 -0.88 -3.88 13.01
CA GLU A 22 0.48 -3.36 12.87
C GLU A 22 0.46 -2.00 12.19
N VAL A 23 1.46 -1.18 12.51
CA VAL A 23 1.68 0.13 11.87
C VAL A 23 3.14 0.24 11.46
N GLU A 24 3.38 0.86 10.32
CA GLU A 24 4.71 1.27 9.90
C GLU A 24 4.94 2.74 10.27
N ILE A 25 6.09 3.05 10.86
CA ILE A 25 6.44 4.39 11.29
C ILE A 25 7.63 4.88 10.48
N LYS A 26 7.48 6.02 9.81
CA LYS A 26 8.54 6.69 9.04
C LYS A 26 8.82 8.07 9.59
N GLN A 27 10.08 8.49 9.55
CA GLN A 27 10.50 9.84 9.88
C GLN A 27 10.99 10.54 8.61
N GLU A 28 10.29 11.60 8.21
CA GLU A 28 10.59 12.34 6.98
C GLU A 28 10.44 13.84 7.22
N ALA A 29 11.47 14.63 6.93
CA ALA A 29 11.44 16.09 6.99
C ALA A 29 10.85 16.68 8.28
N GLY A 30 11.21 16.11 9.45
CA GLY A 30 10.70 16.56 10.76
C GLY A 30 9.26 16.12 11.06
N LYS A 31 8.70 15.21 10.27
CA LYS A 31 7.37 14.62 10.48
C LYS A 31 7.50 13.13 10.80
N ILE A 32 6.59 12.64 11.62
CA ILE A 32 6.38 11.21 11.85
C ILE A 32 5.13 10.81 11.06
N ILE A 33 5.30 9.88 10.14
CA ILE A 33 4.22 9.32 9.32
C ILE A 33 3.93 7.92 9.84
N ILE A 34 2.66 7.65 10.13
CA ILE A 34 2.20 6.37 10.66
C ILE A 34 1.24 5.78 9.63
N ILE A 35 1.60 4.61 9.11
CA ILE A 35 0.88 3.93 8.03
C ILE A 35 0.30 2.65 8.61
N PRO A 36 -1.03 2.57 8.83
CA PRO A 36 -1.66 1.34 9.27
C PRO A 36 -1.45 0.24 8.24
N LYS A 37 -0.97 -0.93 8.67
CA LYS A 37 -0.90 -2.11 7.82
C LYS A 37 -2.17 -2.92 8.03
N SER A 38 -2.92 -3.16 6.96
CA SER A 38 -3.99 -4.16 6.98
C SER A 38 -3.45 -5.47 6.40
N GLU A 39 -3.82 -6.60 7.01
CA GLU A 39 -3.53 -7.94 6.48
C GLU A 39 -4.06 -8.10 5.04
N GLN A 40 -5.18 -7.43 4.73
CA GLN A 40 -5.78 -7.40 3.41
C GLN A 40 -4.85 -6.77 2.35
N GLN A 41 -4.13 -5.69 2.67
CA GLN A 41 -3.19 -5.05 1.74
C GLN A 41 -1.94 -5.89 1.47
N LYS A 42 -1.51 -6.69 2.46
CA LYS A 42 -0.40 -7.67 2.29
C LYS A 42 -0.79 -8.77 1.30
N ALA A 43 -2.01 -9.29 1.41
CA ALA A 43 -2.52 -10.32 0.51
C ALA A 43 -2.74 -9.79 -0.91
N GLN A 44 -3.25 -8.56 -1.05
CA GLN A 44 -3.65 -8.00 -2.34
C GLN A 44 -2.46 -7.57 -3.22
N ASN A 45 -1.32 -7.23 -2.63
CA ASN A 45 -0.10 -6.79 -3.34
C ASN A 45 1.01 -7.84 -3.37
N SER A 46 0.67 -9.11 -3.10
CA SER A 46 1.65 -10.19 -3.14
C SER A 46 2.07 -10.48 -4.59
N ILE A 47 3.37 -10.66 -4.82
CA ILE A 47 3.92 -11.06 -6.13
C ILE A 47 3.31 -12.36 -6.65
N TRP A 48 2.83 -13.22 -5.74
CA TRP A 48 2.16 -14.48 -6.05
C TRP A 48 0.74 -14.32 -6.60
N GLU A 49 0.15 -13.12 -6.52
CA GLU A 49 -1.16 -12.82 -7.08
C GLU A 49 -1.08 -12.24 -8.50
N LEU A 50 0.13 -11.99 -9.02
CA LEU A 50 0.32 -11.52 -10.40
C LEU A 50 -0.17 -12.57 -11.40
N GLY A 51 -0.91 -12.13 -12.42
CA GLY A 51 -1.43 -13.00 -13.49
C GLY A 51 -2.70 -13.79 -13.14
N LYS A 52 -3.20 -13.74 -11.90
CA LYS A 52 -4.46 -14.42 -11.53
C LYS A 52 -5.72 -13.75 -12.09
N LYS A 53 -5.63 -12.46 -12.42
CA LYS A 53 -6.68 -11.69 -13.07
C LYS A 53 -6.06 -10.90 -14.24
N PRO A 54 -5.76 -11.55 -15.36
CA PRO A 54 -5.28 -10.85 -16.54
C PRO A 54 -6.38 -9.90 -17.03
N VAL A 55 -5.96 -8.79 -17.65
CA VAL A 55 -6.88 -7.92 -18.37
C VAL A 55 -7.27 -8.61 -19.67
N ASP A 56 -8.57 -8.63 -19.97
CA ASP A 56 -9.02 -9.06 -21.29
C ASP A 56 -8.55 -8.02 -22.31
N CYS A 57 -7.82 -8.49 -23.30
CA CYS A 57 -7.23 -7.69 -24.34
C CYS A 57 -7.85 -8.13 -25.66
N ASP A 58 -8.38 -7.18 -26.44
CA ASP A 58 -8.92 -7.44 -27.78
C ASP A 58 -7.82 -7.74 -28.81
N VAL A 59 -6.56 -7.75 -28.37
CA VAL A 59 -5.37 -7.96 -29.20
C VAL A 59 -4.71 -9.28 -28.81
N THR A 60 -4.68 -10.21 -29.77
CA THR A 60 -4.14 -11.56 -29.58
C THR A 60 -2.62 -11.62 -29.48
N ASP A 61 -1.90 -10.61 -29.98
CA ASP A 61 -0.44 -10.57 -30.05
C ASP A 61 0.20 -9.47 -29.20
N GLY A 62 -0.55 -8.85 -28.29
CA GLY A 62 -0.05 -7.76 -27.44
C GLY A 62 1.18 -8.14 -26.58
N ALA A 63 1.33 -9.43 -26.24
CA ALA A 63 2.51 -9.94 -25.56
C ALA A 63 3.74 -10.11 -26.48
N ILE A 64 3.52 -10.28 -27.79
CA ILE A 64 4.57 -10.53 -28.79
C ILE A 64 5.03 -9.21 -29.41
N GLN A 65 4.08 -8.31 -29.70
CA GLN A 65 4.32 -7.02 -30.35
C GLN A 65 4.20 -5.84 -29.37
N HIS A 66 4.67 -6.01 -28.14
CA HIS A 66 4.52 -5.03 -27.07
C HIS A 66 4.97 -3.62 -27.49
N ASP A 67 6.15 -3.52 -28.12
CA ASP A 67 6.74 -2.24 -28.54
C ASP A 67 5.88 -1.52 -29.60
N PHE A 68 5.24 -2.26 -30.51
CA PHE A 68 4.37 -1.68 -31.52
C PHE A 68 3.19 -0.93 -30.89
N TYR A 69 2.60 -1.49 -29.83
CA TYR A 69 1.46 -0.91 -29.10
C TYR A 69 1.87 0.14 -28.05
N LEU A 70 3.14 0.18 -27.63
CA LEU A 70 3.63 1.24 -26.73
C LEU A 70 3.95 2.55 -27.46
N TYR A 71 4.38 2.47 -28.73
CA TYR A 71 4.98 3.60 -29.43
C TYR A 71 4.18 4.13 -30.64
N ASN A 72 3.06 3.49 -31.00
CA ASN A 72 2.13 3.96 -32.04
C ASN A 72 0.74 4.21 -31.46
#